data_AF-A0A6L3EYV0-F1
#
_entry.id   AF-A0A6L3EYV0-F1
#
_cell.length_a   1.000
_cell.length_b   1.000
_cell.length_c   1.000
_cell.angle_alpha   90.00
_cell.angle_beta   90.00
_cell.angle_gamma   90.00
#
_symmetry.space_group_name_H-M   'P 1'
#
loop_
_entity.id
_entity.type
_entity.pdbx_description
1 polymer ?
#
loop_
_entity_poly.entity_id
_entity_poly.type
_entity_poly.pdbx_seq_one_letter_code
_entity_poly.pdbx_strand_id
1 'polypeptide(L)'
;NGYKTNLITDHAINFLNERDEKRPFFLMANFRATHAPLQDHPERSVAQYRQCTFDDIPQDTMYHFGKQMVESTAPTRFNPREALAQYYASVSRIDEATGRLLDELEALGLREDTLIVYTSDHGLCCGHHGIWGKGNATLPLNMVEESIRVPMIFNQPGRLFGGQRRQEPVDHLDLFQTLASYAQIELPEEEDYFPGRNFFPLLDNSGSLRNWRDVQFGEYGNLRMIRTRTHKLVRRYPNGPCELFDLLADPRETINLFADPDHQPLVQQLTTQLEQHFTLYEDPIKSGLRVRELPRHNHTEAWRLLE
;
A
#
# COMPACT_ATOMS: atom_id res chain seq x y z
N ASN A 1 -12.78 25.26 -6.48
CA ASN A 1 -12.55 25.39 -5.01
C ASN A 1 -13.32 24.31 -4.29
N GLY A 2 -12.66 23.43 -3.54
CA GLY A 2 -13.31 22.32 -2.84
C GLY A 2 -12.30 21.34 -2.27
N TYR A 3 -12.73 20.53 -1.30
CA TYR A 3 -11.92 19.45 -0.75
C TYR A 3 -11.71 18.37 -1.83
N LYS A 4 -10.45 17.99 -2.09
CA LYS A 4 -10.12 17.12 -3.24
C LYS A 4 -10.92 15.81 -3.26
N THR A 5 -11.12 15.19 -2.10
CA THR A 5 -11.94 13.97 -1.97
C THR A 5 -13.35 14.18 -2.52
N ASN A 6 -14.01 15.30 -2.19
CA ASN A 6 -15.36 15.58 -2.69
C ASN A 6 -15.35 15.75 -4.21
N LEU A 7 -14.40 16.51 -4.76
CA LEU A 7 -14.32 16.72 -6.20
C LEU A 7 -14.12 15.39 -6.94
N ILE A 8 -13.24 14.52 -6.44
CA ILE A 8 -13.00 13.19 -7.01
C ILE A 8 -14.30 12.36 -6.96
N THR A 9 -15.00 12.37 -5.83
CA THR A 9 -16.30 11.69 -5.70
C THR A 9 -17.34 12.24 -6.67
N ASP A 10 -17.46 13.56 -6.80
CA ASP A 10 -18.43 14.20 -7.67
C ASP A 10 -18.15 13.85 -9.14
N HIS A 11 -16.87 13.85 -9.55
CA HIS A 11 -16.48 13.40 -10.89
C HIS A 11 -16.74 11.92 -11.13
N ALA A 12 -16.52 11.06 -10.12
CA ALA A 12 -16.84 9.64 -10.19
C ALA A 12 -18.35 9.39 -10.33
N ILE A 13 -19.18 10.12 -9.57
CA ILE A 13 -20.65 10.06 -9.67
C ILE A 13 -21.13 10.57 -11.03
N ASN A 14 -20.57 11.68 -11.52
CA ASN A 14 -20.93 12.20 -12.85
C ASN A 14 -20.57 11.19 -13.95
N PHE A 15 -19.39 10.55 -13.86
CA PHE A 15 -19.03 9.47 -14.77
C PHE A 15 -20.05 8.33 -14.73
N LEU A 16 -20.48 7.89 -13.55
CA LEU A 16 -21.49 6.83 -13.43
C LEU A 16 -22.81 7.23 -14.10
N ASN A 17 -23.25 8.48 -13.92
CA ASN A 17 -24.50 8.99 -14.50
C ASN A 17 -24.44 9.24 -16.01
N GLU A 18 -23.28 9.60 -16.54
CA GLU A 18 -23.10 9.97 -17.95
C GLU A 18 -22.57 8.82 -18.82
N ARG A 19 -22.27 7.65 -18.23
CA ARG A 19 -21.72 6.50 -18.95
C ARG A 19 -22.69 5.96 -20.01
N ASP A 20 -22.13 5.29 -21.02
CA ASP A 20 -22.92 4.45 -21.91
C ASP A 20 -23.36 3.17 -21.17
N GLU A 21 -24.64 3.09 -20.81
CA GLU A 21 -25.23 1.97 -20.06
C GLU A 21 -25.14 0.62 -20.81
N LYS A 22 -24.85 0.63 -22.11
CA LYS A 22 -24.70 -0.61 -22.91
C LYS A 22 -23.30 -1.21 -22.81
N ARG A 23 -22.35 -0.52 -22.15
CA ARG A 23 -20.95 -0.95 -22.04
C ARG A 23 -20.57 -1.19 -20.57
N PRO A 24 -19.70 -2.19 -20.30
CA PRO A 24 -19.11 -2.32 -18.97
C PRO A 24 -18.22 -1.12 -18.67
N PHE A 25 -18.04 -0.81 -17.38
CA PHE A 25 -17.17 0.27 -16.93
C PHE A 25 -16.06 -0.23 -16.00
N PHE A 26 -14.98 0.55 -15.94
CA PHE A 26 -13.93 0.43 -14.94
C PHE A 26 -13.63 1.84 -14.43
N LEU A 27 -13.73 2.05 -13.11
CA LEU A 27 -13.61 3.36 -12.48
C LEU A 27 -12.59 3.30 -11.34
N MET A 28 -11.59 4.19 -11.37
CA MET A 28 -10.65 4.39 -10.28
C MET A 28 -10.90 5.73 -9.60
N ALA A 29 -11.47 5.72 -8.40
CA ALA A 29 -11.63 6.89 -7.55
C ALA A 29 -10.41 7.08 -6.65
N ASN A 30 -9.35 7.71 -7.18
CA ASN A 30 -8.06 7.83 -6.51
C ASN A 30 -8.03 9.03 -5.54
N PHE A 31 -8.44 8.81 -4.29
CA PHE A 31 -8.39 9.85 -3.27
C PHE A 31 -6.96 10.22 -2.89
N ARG A 32 -6.68 11.53 -2.78
CA ARG A 32 -5.37 12.05 -2.30
C ARG A 32 -5.26 12.07 -0.78
N ALA A 33 -6.38 12.20 -0.07
CA ALA A 33 -6.41 11.94 1.36
C ALA A 33 -5.95 10.48 1.59
N THR A 34 -5.14 10.17 2.60
CA THR A 34 -4.73 10.97 3.76
C THR A 34 -3.35 11.65 3.61
N HIS A 35 -2.87 11.86 2.38
CA HIS A 35 -1.55 12.45 2.14
C HIS A 35 -1.40 13.81 2.82
N ALA A 36 -0.17 14.13 3.25
CA ALA A 36 0.21 15.41 3.80
C ALA A 36 -0.27 16.61 2.93
N PRO A 37 -0.58 17.77 3.55
CA PRO A 37 -0.32 18.08 4.96
C PRO A 37 -1.46 17.65 5.91
N LEU A 38 -1.11 17.24 7.13
CA LEU A 38 -2.05 16.86 8.20
C LEU A 38 -2.52 18.09 8.97
N GLN A 39 -3.18 19.01 8.27
CA GLN A 39 -3.68 20.27 8.83
C GLN A 39 -4.86 20.78 7.99
N ASP A 40 -5.53 21.81 8.51
CA ASP A 40 -6.57 22.57 7.81
C ASP A 40 -7.78 21.74 7.35
N HIS A 41 -8.03 20.55 7.93
CA HIS A 41 -9.31 19.88 7.76
C HIS A 41 -10.42 20.65 8.49
N PRO A 42 -11.68 20.59 7.99
CA PRO A 42 -12.80 21.28 8.63
C PRO A 42 -12.91 20.93 10.11
N GLU A 43 -13.04 21.94 10.98
CA GLU A 43 -13.05 21.76 12.45
C GLU A 43 -14.08 20.72 12.90
N ARG A 44 -15.27 20.72 12.29
CA ARG A 44 -16.33 19.74 12.58
C ARG A 44 -15.90 18.28 12.39
N SER A 45 -14.94 18.02 11.50
CA SER A 45 -14.43 16.67 11.24
C SER A 45 -13.31 16.27 12.19
N VAL A 46 -12.52 17.24 12.68
CA VAL A 46 -11.33 17.02 13.52
C VAL A 46 -11.70 16.98 15.01
N ALA A 47 -12.67 17.79 15.44
CA ALA A 47 -13.03 17.97 16.84
C ALA A 47 -13.31 16.66 17.60
N GLN A 48 -14.02 15.73 16.95
CA GLN A 48 -14.32 14.40 17.53
C GLN A 48 -13.06 13.59 17.82
N TYR A 49 -12.01 13.73 17.00
CA TYR A 49 -10.78 12.97 17.14
C TYR A 49 -9.80 13.54 18.15
N ARG A 50 -9.89 14.85 18.47
CA ARG A 50 -9.08 15.44 19.56
C ARG A 50 -9.41 14.86 20.94
N GLN A 51 -10.62 14.31 21.07
CA GLN A 51 -11.10 13.64 22.28
C GLN A 51 -10.62 12.17 22.38
N CYS A 52 -10.12 11.59 21.29
CA CYS A 52 -9.59 10.22 21.30
C CYS A 52 -8.27 10.15 22.08
N THR A 53 -8.04 9.03 22.77
CA THR A 53 -6.80 8.82 23.51
C THR A 53 -5.65 8.44 22.59
N PHE A 54 -5.94 7.66 21.54
CA PHE A 54 -4.98 7.04 20.61
C PHE A 54 -4.01 6.05 21.29
N ASP A 55 -4.46 5.37 22.34
CA ASP A 55 -3.61 4.48 23.16
C ASP A 55 -3.05 3.28 22.37
N ASP A 56 -3.71 2.88 21.28
CA ASP A 56 -3.25 1.81 20.39
C ASP A 56 -2.05 2.23 19.52
N ILE A 57 -1.76 3.53 19.43
CA ILE A 57 -0.63 4.05 18.66
C ILE A 57 0.58 4.17 19.59
N PRO A 58 1.70 3.46 19.31
CA PRO A 58 2.88 3.55 20.14
C PRO A 58 3.47 4.95 20.22
N GLN A 59 3.92 5.33 21.42
CA GLN A 59 4.59 6.61 21.68
C GLN A 59 6.11 6.48 21.51
N ASP A 60 6.53 5.85 20.42
CA ASP A 60 7.93 5.72 20.09
C ASP A 60 8.49 7.10 19.69
N THR A 61 9.77 7.35 20.00
CA THR A 61 10.40 8.65 19.74
C THR A 61 11.57 8.57 18.77
N MET A 62 12.02 7.37 18.41
CA MET A 62 13.19 7.17 17.57
C MET A 62 13.08 5.89 16.75
N TYR A 63 13.53 5.98 15.50
CA TYR A 63 13.79 4.82 14.65
C TYR A 63 15.23 4.36 14.84
N HIS A 64 15.45 3.11 15.25
CA HIS A 64 16.79 2.62 15.60
C HIS A 64 17.70 2.36 14.39
N PHE A 65 17.14 2.25 13.18
CA PHE A 65 17.89 1.84 11.98
C PHE A 65 18.12 2.98 10.98
N GLY A 66 17.80 4.21 11.35
CA GLY A 66 17.98 5.37 10.48
C GLY A 66 17.62 6.69 11.12
N LYS A 67 17.82 7.78 10.37
CA LYS A 67 17.45 9.13 10.79
C LYS A 67 16.11 9.51 10.19
N GLN A 68 15.23 10.12 10.97
CA GLN A 68 14.01 10.73 10.45
C GLN A 68 14.35 11.91 9.52
N MET A 69 13.65 12.01 8.40
CA MET A 69 13.86 13.00 7.35
C MET A 69 12.74 14.05 7.33
N VAL A 70 12.84 15.02 6.42
CA VAL A 70 11.94 16.19 6.32
C VAL A 70 10.47 15.80 6.29
N GLU A 71 10.12 14.71 5.61
CA GLU A 71 8.76 14.15 5.66
C GLU A 71 8.39 13.93 7.13
N SER A 72 9.11 13.08 7.86
CA SER A 72 8.83 12.78 9.26
C SER A 72 8.86 13.97 10.22
N THR A 73 9.69 14.98 9.94
CA THR A 73 9.89 16.13 10.82
C THR A 73 9.14 17.37 10.34
N ALA A 74 8.13 17.22 9.47
CA ALA A 74 7.34 18.36 9.02
C ALA A 74 6.61 19.02 10.23
N PRO A 75 6.46 20.35 10.26
CA PRO A 75 5.84 21.05 11.40
C PRO A 75 4.44 20.55 11.79
N THR A 76 3.68 20.03 10.82
CA THR A 76 2.36 19.41 11.04
C THR A 76 2.38 18.16 11.91
N ARG A 77 3.56 17.60 12.21
CA ARG A 77 3.75 16.38 13.01
C ARG A 77 4.29 16.68 14.41
N PHE A 78 4.64 17.93 14.72
CA PHE A 78 5.22 18.32 16.02
C PHE A 78 4.23 18.20 17.18
N ASN A 79 2.92 18.20 16.89
CA ASN A 79 1.88 17.80 17.84
C ASN A 79 1.27 16.47 17.37
N PRO A 80 1.78 15.32 17.84
CA PRO A 80 1.31 13.99 17.40
C PRO A 80 -0.19 13.79 17.59
N ARG A 81 -0.78 14.28 18.68
CA ARG A 81 -2.22 14.14 18.95
C ARG A 81 -3.06 14.90 17.94
N GLU A 82 -2.67 16.13 17.61
CA GLU A 82 -3.35 16.90 16.56
C GLU A 82 -3.14 16.27 15.18
N ALA A 83 -1.93 15.81 14.87
CA ALA A 83 -1.64 15.15 13.60
C ALA A 83 -2.48 13.87 13.41
N LEU A 84 -2.64 13.06 14.46
CA LEU A 84 -3.54 11.90 14.46
C LEU A 84 -4.99 12.34 14.25
N ALA A 85 -5.46 13.37 14.96
CA ALA A 85 -6.83 13.86 14.80
C ALA A 85 -7.12 14.32 13.36
N GLN A 86 -6.17 15.01 12.74
CA GLN A 86 -6.24 15.43 11.34
C GLN A 86 -6.21 14.20 10.39
N TYR A 87 -5.33 13.23 10.63
CA TYR A 87 -5.25 12.00 9.85
C TYR A 87 -6.58 11.23 9.87
N TYR A 88 -7.13 10.94 11.06
CA TYR A 88 -8.39 10.20 11.18
C TYR A 88 -9.59 10.99 10.66
N ALA A 89 -9.60 12.32 10.81
CA ALA A 89 -10.60 13.15 10.13
C ALA A 89 -10.56 12.95 8.61
N SER A 90 -9.36 12.90 8.03
CA SER A 90 -9.15 12.63 6.60
C SER A 90 -9.64 11.24 6.20
N VAL A 91 -9.40 10.21 7.03
CA VAL A 91 -9.93 8.85 6.82
C VAL A 91 -11.47 8.86 6.80
N SER A 92 -12.14 9.50 7.77
CA SER A 92 -13.61 9.59 7.75
C SER A 92 -14.16 10.28 6.52
N ARG A 93 -13.42 11.25 5.95
CA ARG A 93 -13.88 11.90 4.72
C ARG A 93 -13.79 10.96 3.52
N ILE A 94 -12.83 10.04 3.50
CA ILE A 94 -12.77 8.97 2.49
C ILE A 94 -13.95 8.01 2.70
N ASP A 95 -14.24 7.63 3.95
CA ASP A 95 -15.38 6.78 4.29
C ASP A 95 -16.73 7.39 3.84
N GLU A 96 -16.98 8.66 4.16
CA GLU A 96 -18.14 9.42 3.67
C GLU A 96 -18.21 9.43 2.13
N ALA A 97 -17.07 9.65 1.47
CA ALA A 97 -16.98 9.67 0.01
C ALA A 97 -17.24 8.30 -0.62
N THR A 98 -16.76 7.22 -0.01
CA THR A 98 -17.05 5.85 -0.41
C THR A 98 -18.54 5.55 -0.22
N GLY A 99 -19.14 5.96 0.89
CA GLY A 99 -20.59 5.84 1.12
C GLY A 99 -21.40 6.48 -0.01
N ARG A 100 -21.06 7.72 -0.39
CA ARG A 100 -21.73 8.41 -1.51
C ARG A 100 -21.62 7.65 -2.85
N LEU A 101 -20.49 7.00 -3.13
CA LEU A 101 -20.34 6.18 -4.34
C LEU A 101 -21.19 4.92 -4.28
N LEU A 102 -21.29 4.29 -3.10
CA LEU A 102 -22.13 3.12 -2.90
C LEU A 102 -23.62 3.47 -3.02
N ASP A 103 -24.05 4.57 -2.41
CA ASP A 103 -25.43 5.08 -2.49
C ASP A 103 -25.82 5.36 -3.96
N GLU A 104 -24.90 5.96 -4.74
CA GLU A 104 -25.14 6.23 -6.17
C GLU A 104 -25.27 4.93 -6.98
N LEU A 105 -24.40 3.94 -6.72
CA LEU A 105 -24.49 2.63 -7.37
C LEU A 105 -25.81 1.91 -7.00
N GLU A 106 -26.30 2.06 -5.78
CA GLU A 106 -27.61 1.55 -5.36
C GLU A 106 -28.76 2.27 -6.08
N ALA A 107 -28.73 3.60 -6.14
CA ALA A 107 -29.73 4.41 -6.83
C ALA A 107 -29.83 4.08 -8.34
N LEU A 108 -28.69 3.78 -8.97
CA LEU A 108 -28.62 3.35 -10.37
C LEU A 108 -28.93 1.85 -10.57
N GLY A 109 -29.17 1.09 -9.50
CA GLY A 109 -29.43 -0.36 -9.58
C GLY A 109 -28.22 -1.20 -9.97
N LEU A 110 -27.00 -0.67 -9.84
CA LEU A 110 -25.74 -1.31 -10.25
C LEU A 110 -25.03 -2.06 -9.13
N ARG A 111 -25.57 -2.01 -7.91
CA ARG A 111 -24.87 -2.44 -6.71
C ARG A 111 -24.45 -3.91 -6.70
N GLU A 112 -25.31 -4.80 -7.20
CA GLU A 112 -25.04 -6.24 -7.27
C GLU A 112 -24.15 -6.62 -8.47
N ASP A 113 -24.13 -5.79 -9.52
CA ASP A 113 -23.33 -6.02 -10.74
C ASP A 113 -21.96 -5.33 -10.71
N THR A 114 -21.65 -4.60 -9.63
CA THR A 114 -20.40 -3.86 -9.49
C THR A 114 -19.48 -4.48 -8.44
N LEU A 115 -18.28 -4.89 -8.87
CA LEU A 115 -17.19 -5.23 -7.96
C LEU A 115 -16.54 -3.98 -7.39
N ILE A 116 -16.55 -3.84 -6.07
CA ILE A 116 -15.81 -2.81 -5.35
C ILE A 116 -14.51 -3.38 -4.85
N VAL A 117 -13.40 -2.72 -5.21
CA VAL A 117 -12.06 -2.99 -4.66
C VAL A 117 -11.59 -1.76 -3.93
N TYR A 118 -11.33 -1.88 -2.63
CA TYR A 118 -10.77 -0.82 -1.80
C TYR A 118 -9.37 -1.19 -1.35
N THR A 119 -8.41 -0.32 -1.67
CA THR A 119 -7.00 -0.49 -1.27
C THR A 119 -6.30 0.87 -1.12
N SER A 120 -5.02 0.84 -0.78
CA SER A 120 -4.14 2.01 -0.70
C SER A 120 -2.84 1.72 -1.44
N ASP A 121 -2.15 2.74 -1.94
CA ASP A 121 -0.86 2.60 -2.62
C ASP A 121 0.28 2.21 -1.68
N HIS A 122 0.22 2.62 -0.41
CA HIS A 122 1.14 2.22 0.66
C HIS A 122 0.53 2.53 2.04
N GLY A 123 1.14 2.01 3.11
CA GLY A 123 0.77 2.35 4.48
C GLY A 123 1.29 3.72 4.93
N LEU A 124 1.05 4.08 6.20
CA LEU A 124 1.57 5.31 6.80
C LEU A 124 1.91 5.06 8.28
N CYS A 125 3.15 5.33 8.66
CA CYS A 125 3.55 5.48 10.05
C CYS A 125 3.00 6.81 10.60
N CYS A 126 2.19 6.71 11.64
CA CYS A 126 1.68 7.85 12.40
C CYS A 126 2.28 7.89 13.82
N GLY A 127 3.61 7.82 13.92
CA GLY A 127 4.34 7.75 15.20
C GLY A 127 4.92 6.39 15.54
N HIS A 128 4.50 5.31 14.86
CA HIS A 128 5.15 3.99 14.93
C HIS A 128 6.64 4.14 14.64
N HIS A 129 7.52 3.57 15.47
CA HIS A 129 8.98 3.72 15.39
C HIS A 129 9.48 5.16 15.53
N GLY A 130 8.66 6.06 16.05
CA GLY A 130 8.84 7.51 15.97
C GLY A 130 8.61 8.08 14.57
N ILE A 131 8.33 7.24 13.57
CA ILE A 131 8.26 7.64 12.18
C ILE A 131 6.93 8.35 11.88
N TRP A 132 7.13 9.55 11.40
CA TRP A 132 6.33 10.34 10.48
C TRP A 132 6.24 9.96 9.00
N GLY A 133 5.27 9.21 8.49
CA GLY A 133 5.13 9.00 7.04
C GLY A 133 5.46 7.58 6.56
N LYS A 134 6.16 7.44 5.43
CA LYS A 134 6.37 6.14 4.75
C LYS A 134 7.86 5.84 4.52
N GLY A 135 8.21 4.94 3.61
CA GLY A 135 9.61 4.53 3.40
C GLY A 135 10.64 5.67 3.20
N ASN A 136 10.25 6.81 2.60
CA ASN A 136 11.12 8.00 2.46
C ASN A 136 11.18 8.92 3.68
N ALA A 137 10.45 8.59 4.74
CA ALA A 137 10.47 9.33 6.00
C ALA A 137 11.76 9.13 6.80
N THR A 138 12.61 8.20 6.39
CA THR A 138 13.89 7.91 7.03
C THR A 138 15.04 7.87 6.02
N LEU A 139 16.26 8.06 6.52
CA LEU A 139 17.50 7.73 5.83
C LEU A 139 18.36 6.79 6.69
N PRO A 140 18.66 5.56 6.22
CA PRO A 140 18.24 4.99 4.94
C PRO A 140 16.72 4.79 4.84
N LEU A 141 16.22 4.58 3.61
CA LEU A 141 14.80 4.27 3.36
C LEU A 141 14.37 3.06 4.20
N ASN A 142 13.12 3.05 4.67
CA ASN A 142 12.55 1.95 5.46
C ASN A 142 11.47 1.18 4.67
N MET A 143 11.15 -0.03 5.14
CA MET A 143 10.05 -0.88 4.68
C MET A 143 9.34 -1.55 5.88
N VAL A 144 9.13 -0.79 6.96
CA VAL A 144 8.39 -1.28 8.12
C VAL A 144 6.94 -1.64 7.74
N GLU A 145 6.33 -2.60 8.42
CA GLU A 145 5.00 -3.15 8.11
C GLU A 145 3.97 -2.03 8.02
N GLU A 146 4.03 -1.02 8.88
CA GLU A 146 3.11 0.13 8.87
C GLU A 146 3.22 0.98 7.59
N SER A 147 4.34 0.93 6.88
CA SER A 147 4.53 1.63 5.61
C SER A 147 4.15 0.79 4.39
N ILE A 148 4.14 -0.55 4.46
CA ILE A 148 3.96 -1.41 3.29
C ILE A 148 2.68 -2.22 3.32
N ARG A 149 2.10 -2.48 4.49
CA ARG A 149 0.87 -3.23 4.65
C ARG A 149 -0.33 -2.31 4.44
N VAL A 150 -1.17 -2.66 3.48
CA VAL A 150 -2.35 -1.86 3.08
C VAL A 150 -3.65 -2.63 3.28
N PRO A 151 -4.81 -1.94 3.37
CA PRO A 151 -6.11 -2.60 3.23
C PRO A 151 -6.26 -3.19 1.82
N MET A 152 -6.97 -4.31 1.74
CA MET A 152 -7.39 -4.92 0.49
C MET A 152 -8.76 -5.56 0.71
N ILE A 153 -9.81 -4.87 0.27
CA ILE A 153 -11.21 -5.28 0.49
C ILE A 153 -11.86 -5.46 -0.88
N PHE A 154 -12.49 -6.61 -1.08
CA PHE A 154 -13.32 -6.92 -2.24
C PHE A 154 -14.77 -7.06 -1.79
N ASN A 155 -15.69 -6.44 -2.52
CA ASN A 155 -17.10 -6.51 -2.20
C ASN A 155 -17.99 -6.47 -3.45
N GLN A 156 -18.84 -7.49 -3.60
CA GLN A 156 -19.92 -7.53 -4.58
C GLN A 156 -21.05 -8.42 -4.05
N PRO A 157 -22.17 -7.85 -3.61
CA PRO A 157 -23.35 -8.60 -3.19
C PRO A 157 -23.83 -9.54 -4.30
N GLY A 158 -24.32 -10.73 -3.92
CA GLY A 158 -24.81 -11.74 -4.86
C GLY A 158 -23.72 -12.55 -5.58
N ARG A 159 -22.48 -12.06 -5.67
CA ARG A 159 -21.35 -12.76 -6.32
C ARG A 159 -20.25 -13.18 -5.37
N LEU A 160 -19.82 -12.29 -4.48
CA LEU A 160 -18.78 -12.59 -3.49
C LEU A 160 -19.39 -12.92 -2.12
N PHE A 161 -18.72 -13.80 -1.38
CA PHE A 161 -19.11 -14.16 -0.03
C PHE A 161 -18.71 -13.06 0.97
N GLY A 162 -19.70 -12.46 1.64
CA GLY A 162 -19.46 -11.45 2.67
C GLY A 162 -18.86 -12.01 3.96
N GLY A 163 -18.26 -11.13 4.78
CA GLY A 163 -17.82 -11.44 6.13
C GLY A 163 -16.54 -12.29 6.23
N GLN A 164 -15.86 -12.56 5.12
CA GLN A 164 -14.61 -13.31 5.13
C GLN A 164 -13.41 -12.43 5.51
N ARG A 165 -12.49 -12.98 6.29
CA ARG A 165 -11.16 -12.42 6.54
C ARG A 165 -10.11 -13.44 6.14
N ARG A 166 -9.23 -13.06 5.22
CA ARG A 166 -8.17 -13.91 4.65
C ARG A 166 -6.80 -13.46 5.16
N GLN A 167 -5.86 -14.41 5.25
CA GLN A 167 -4.50 -14.19 5.78
C GLN A 167 -3.42 -14.59 4.77
N GLU A 168 -3.82 -15.13 3.63
CA GLU A 168 -2.96 -15.39 2.49
C GLU A 168 -2.32 -14.06 2.02
N PRO A 169 -0.98 -14.02 1.80
CA PRO A 169 -0.32 -12.79 1.37
C PRO A 169 -0.66 -12.48 -0.08
N VAL A 170 -1.19 -11.29 -0.34
CA VAL A 170 -1.51 -10.80 -1.69
C VAL A 170 -0.80 -9.47 -1.92
N ASP A 171 -0.42 -9.21 -3.17
CA ASP A 171 0.29 -8.00 -3.57
C ASP A 171 -0.55 -7.17 -4.57
N HIS A 172 -0.32 -5.87 -4.69
CA HIS A 172 -0.98 -5.07 -5.75
C HIS A 172 -0.68 -5.59 -7.16
N LEU A 173 0.48 -6.22 -7.35
CA LEU A 173 0.86 -6.86 -8.61
C LEU A 173 -0.14 -7.96 -9.03
N ASP A 174 -0.86 -8.53 -8.07
CA ASP A 174 -1.85 -9.59 -8.29
C ASP A 174 -3.20 -9.07 -8.80
N LEU A 175 -3.47 -7.77 -8.59
CA LEU A 175 -4.76 -7.17 -8.96
C LEU A 175 -5.01 -7.26 -10.46
N PHE A 176 -3.99 -7.08 -11.29
CA PHE A 176 -4.16 -7.09 -12.74
C PHE A 176 -4.75 -8.43 -13.23
N GLN A 177 -4.11 -9.55 -12.89
CA GLN A 177 -4.61 -10.87 -13.28
C GLN A 177 -5.92 -11.24 -12.58
N THR A 178 -6.10 -10.82 -11.33
CA THR A 178 -7.33 -11.09 -10.56
C THR A 178 -8.54 -10.37 -11.18
N LEU A 179 -8.37 -9.12 -11.59
CA LEU A 179 -9.41 -8.32 -12.25
C LEU A 179 -9.68 -8.80 -13.68
N ALA A 180 -8.64 -9.17 -14.43
CA ALA A 180 -8.80 -9.79 -15.75
C ALA A 180 -9.61 -11.09 -15.64
N SER A 181 -9.28 -11.96 -14.68
CA SER A 181 -10.04 -13.18 -14.41
C SER A 181 -11.48 -12.90 -13.99
N TYR A 182 -11.73 -11.90 -13.14
CA TYR A 182 -13.08 -11.50 -12.74
C TYR A 182 -13.92 -11.04 -13.94
N ALA A 183 -13.30 -10.26 -14.83
CA ALA A 183 -13.90 -9.71 -16.05
C ALA A 183 -13.94 -10.70 -17.22
N GLN A 184 -13.48 -11.94 -17.03
CA GLN A 184 -13.41 -12.98 -18.07
C GLN A 184 -12.58 -12.53 -19.30
N ILE A 185 -11.53 -11.75 -19.06
CA ILE A 185 -10.58 -11.32 -20.08
C ILE A 185 -9.47 -12.37 -20.17
N GLU A 186 -9.32 -12.97 -21.34
CA GLU A 186 -8.18 -13.84 -21.65
C GLU A 186 -6.92 -12.98 -21.78
N LEU A 187 -5.91 -13.30 -20.98
CA LEU A 187 -4.58 -12.68 -21.08
C LEU A 187 -3.74 -13.47 -22.10
N PRO A 188 -2.88 -12.80 -22.88
CA PRO A 188 -1.99 -13.49 -23.82
C PRO A 188 -1.06 -14.46 -23.07
N GLU A 189 -0.84 -15.64 -23.66
CA GLU A 189 0.05 -16.67 -23.09
C GLU A 189 1.54 -16.27 -23.12
N GLU A 190 1.92 -15.38 -24.06
CA GLU A 190 3.32 -15.13 -24.44
C GLU A 190 3.89 -13.76 -24.03
N GLU A 191 3.21 -12.96 -23.20
CA GLU A 191 3.83 -11.74 -22.66
C GLU A 191 4.52 -12.03 -21.32
N ASP A 192 5.83 -12.21 -21.43
CA ASP A 192 6.85 -12.32 -20.40
C ASP A 192 6.50 -11.62 -19.06
N TYR A 193 6.33 -12.47 -18.04
CA TYR A 193 6.51 -12.19 -16.61
C TYR A 193 5.63 -11.11 -15.97
N PHE A 194 4.32 -11.34 -15.89
CA PHE A 194 3.55 -10.72 -14.80
C PHE A 194 4.04 -11.30 -13.44
N PRO A 195 4.64 -10.50 -12.54
CA PRO A 195 5.03 -10.99 -11.21
C PRO A 195 3.82 -11.30 -10.32
N GLY A 196 2.65 -10.82 -10.72
CA GLY A 196 1.38 -11.10 -10.07
C GLY A 196 0.85 -12.50 -10.33
N ARG A 197 -0.14 -12.92 -9.54
CA ARG A 197 -0.90 -14.16 -9.76
C ARG A 197 -2.39 -13.91 -9.51
N ASN A 198 -3.25 -14.58 -10.26
CA ASN A 198 -4.69 -14.55 -10.04
C ASN A 198 -5.06 -15.18 -8.67
N PHE A 199 -5.70 -14.40 -7.79
CA PHE A 199 -6.29 -14.91 -6.54
C PHE A 199 -7.83 -14.86 -6.50
N PHE A 200 -8.49 -14.59 -7.63
CA PHE A 200 -9.95 -14.58 -7.71
C PHE A 200 -10.62 -15.84 -7.12
N PRO A 201 -10.07 -17.06 -7.29
CA PRO A 201 -10.62 -18.27 -6.66
C PRO A 201 -10.70 -18.23 -5.12
N LEU A 202 -9.86 -17.40 -4.46
CA LEU A 202 -9.96 -17.19 -3.02
C LEU A 202 -11.18 -16.33 -2.66
N LEU A 203 -11.62 -15.44 -3.54
CA LEU A 203 -12.70 -14.47 -3.30
C LEU A 203 -14.08 -15.10 -3.50
N ASP A 204 -14.24 -15.94 -4.53
CA ASP A 204 -15.52 -16.58 -4.88
C ASP A 204 -15.65 -18.02 -4.35
N ASN A 205 -14.67 -18.49 -3.57
CA ASN A 205 -14.58 -19.86 -3.05
C ASN A 205 -14.68 -20.97 -4.12
N SER A 206 -14.42 -20.65 -5.39
CA SER A 206 -14.43 -21.64 -6.48
C SER A 206 -13.25 -22.62 -6.38
N GLY A 207 -12.21 -22.28 -5.61
CA GLY A 207 -11.06 -23.16 -5.42
C GLY A 207 -10.18 -22.80 -4.22
N SER A 208 -9.43 -23.80 -3.75
CA SER A 208 -8.31 -23.59 -2.84
C SER A 208 -7.03 -23.41 -3.65
N LEU A 209 -6.32 -22.30 -3.47
CA LEU A 209 -4.98 -22.11 -4.03
C LEU A 209 -3.97 -22.88 -3.17
N ARG A 210 -3.94 -24.22 -3.31
CA ARG A 210 -3.07 -25.12 -2.54
C ARG A 210 -1.57 -24.76 -2.60
N ASN A 211 -1.16 -24.01 -3.63
CA ASN A 211 0.21 -23.55 -3.85
C ASN A 211 0.28 -22.01 -3.93
N TRP A 212 -0.58 -21.30 -3.20
CA TRP A 212 -0.46 -19.85 -3.10
C TRP A 212 0.87 -19.43 -2.46
N ARG A 213 1.39 -18.27 -2.84
CA ARG A 213 2.66 -17.76 -2.31
C ARG A 213 2.60 -17.60 -0.80
N ASP A 214 3.73 -17.76 -0.14
CA ASP A 214 3.95 -17.46 1.27
C ASP A 214 5.05 -16.41 1.51
N VAL A 215 5.53 -15.83 0.41
CA VAL A 215 6.54 -14.78 0.38
C VAL A 215 6.05 -13.59 -0.44
N GLN A 216 6.48 -12.39 -0.04
CA GLN A 216 6.24 -11.13 -0.74
C GLN A 216 7.58 -10.44 -0.98
N PHE A 217 7.65 -9.67 -2.06
CA PHE A 217 8.85 -8.95 -2.46
C PHE A 217 8.53 -7.47 -2.63
N GLY A 218 9.50 -6.60 -2.36
CA GLY A 218 9.35 -5.16 -2.56
C GLY A 218 10.66 -4.50 -2.95
N GLU A 219 10.58 -3.41 -3.72
CA GLU A 219 11.70 -2.53 -4.06
C GLU A 219 11.34 -1.08 -3.74
N TYR A 220 12.25 -0.34 -3.11
CA TYR A 220 12.12 1.11 -2.93
C TYR A 220 13.49 1.78 -3.11
N GLY A 221 13.71 2.34 -4.31
CA GLY A 221 15.03 2.85 -4.67
C GLY A 221 16.04 1.71 -4.68
N ASN A 222 17.18 1.89 -4.01
CA ASN A 222 18.24 0.88 -3.92
C ASN A 222 18.03 -0.13 -2.75
N LEU A 223 16.82 -0.20 -2.22
CA LEU A 223 16.41 -1.11 -1.15
C LEU A 223 15.51 -2.20 -1.72
N ARG A 224 15.76 -3.46 -1.33
CA ARG A 224 14.92 -4.61 -1.65
C ARG A 224 14.51 -5.36 -0.40
N MET A 225 13.34 -5.96 -0.43
CA MET A 225 12.74 -6.69 0.70
C MET A 225 12.19 -8.03 0.25
N ILE A 226 12.37 -9.04 1.11
CA ILE A 226 11.63 -10.30 1.09
C ILE A 226 10.97 -10.50 2.45
N ARG A 227 9.66 -10.72 2.45
CA ARG A 227 8.84 -10.97 3.64
C ARG A 227 8.20 -12.33 3.52
N THR A 228 8.47 -13.22 4.46
CA THR A 228 7.73 -14.47 4.66
C THR A 228 6.65 -14.26 5.73
N ARG A 229 5.92 -15.32 6.07
CA ARG A 229 4.99 -15.29 7.21
C ARG A 229 5.67 -15.04 8.56
N THR A 230 6.96 -15.36 8.68
CA THR A 230 7.67 -15.37 9.97
C THR A 230 8.83 -14.40 10.03
N HIS A 231 9.41 -14.03 8.90
CA HIS A 231 10.59 -13.16 8.87
C HIS A 231 10.51 -12.14 7.76
N LYS A 232 11.20 -11.01 7.95
CA LYS A 232 11.41 -10.02 6.90
C LYS A 232 12.89 -9.67 6.81
N LEU A 233 13.45 -9.77 5.61
CA LEU A 233 14.81 -9.36 5.28
C LEU A 233 14.76 -8.11 4.40
N VAL A 234 15.53 -7.09 4.77
CA VAL A 234 15.73 -5.86 4.00
C VAL A 234 17.20 -5.73 3.63
N ARG A 235 17.47 -5.60 2.33
CA ARG A 235 18.81 -5.45 1.74
C ARG A 235 18.93 -4.09 1.09
N ARG A 236 20.08 -3.42 1.27
CA ARG A 236 20.39 -2.12 0.68
C ARG A 236 21.67 -2.20 -0.14
N TYR A 237 21.63 -1.70 -1.36
CA TYR A 237 22.69 -1.90 -2.35
C TYR A 237 23.36 -0.57 -2.78
N PRO A 238 24.63 -0.59 -3.21
CA PRO A 238 25.55 -1.73 -3.15
C PRO A 238 26.01 -2.04 -1.72
N ASN A 239 25.82 -1.10 -0.80
CA ASN A 239 26.16 -1.21 0.61
C ASN A 239 25.06 -0.55 1.46
N GLY A 240 24.95 -0.94 2.71
CA GLY A 240 24.11 -0.28 3.71
C GLY A 240 23.82 -1.20 4.89
N PRO A 241 23.32 -0.66 6.01
CA PRO A 241 22.81 -1.51 7.06
C PRO A 241 21.71 -2.38 6.44
N CYS A 242 21.79 -3.69 6.66
CA CYS A 242 20.73 -4.63 6.31
C CYS A 242 19.98 -5.00 7.58
N GLU A 243 18.73 -5.40 7.43
CA GLU A 243 17.85 -5.71 8.55
C GLU A 243 17.24 -7.10 8.36
N LEU A 244 17.18 -7.89 9.42
CA LEU A 244 16.39 -9.12 9.51
C LEU A 244 15.52 -9.02 10.76
N PHE A 245 14.22 -9.22 10.61
CA PHE A 245 13.25 -9.22 11.69
C PHE A 245 12.53 -10.57 11.79
N ASP A 246 12.34 -11.08 13.00
CA ASP A 246 11.40 -12.15 13.30
C ASP A 246 10.03 -11.52 13.58
N LEU A 247 9.09 -11.67 12.65
CA LEU A 247 7.77 -11.05 12.71
C LEU A 247 6.83 -11.73 13.74
N LEU A 248 7.16 -12.93 14.21
CA LEU A 248 6.39 -13.61 15.25
C LEU A 248 6.82 -13.17 16.64
N ALA A 249 8.12 -13.09 16.88
CA ALA A 249 8.69 -12.66 18.17
C ALA A 249 8.71 -11.13 18.32
N ASP A 250 8.89 -10.42 17.22
CA ASP A 250 9.03 -8.97 17.14
C ASP A 250 8.16 -8.40 15.99
N PRO A 251 6.82 -8.42 16.13
CA PRO A 251 5.89 -7.95 15.09
C PRO A 251 6.01 -6.45 14.80
N ARG A 252 6.73 -5.71 15.65
CA ARG A 252 7.01 -4.29 15.52
C ARG A 252 8.41 -4.01 14.99
N GLU A 253 9.17 -5.02 14.57
CA GLU A 253 10.46 -4.86 13.88
C GLU A 253 11.44 -3.94 14.63
N THR A 254 11.57 -4.13 15.94
CA THR A 254 12.41 -3.35 16.82
C THR A 254 13.80 -3.96 17.05
N ILE A 255 14.01 -5.22 16.69
CA ILE A 255 15.23 -5.99 16.94
C ILE A 255 15.81 -6.49 15.60
N ASN A 256 16.94 -5.92 15.20
CA ASN A 256 17.63 -6.37 13.98
C ASN A 256 18.55 -7.58 14.25
N LEU A 257 18.18 -8.73 13.68
CA LEU A 257 18.89 -10.00 13.78
C LEU A 257 19.92 -10.23 12.67
N PHE A 258 20.12 -9.27 11.75
CA PHE A 258 20.95 -9.48 10.56
C PHE A 258 22.42 -9.82 10.90
N ALA A 259 22.94 -9.29 12.00
CA ALA A 259 24.32 -9.52 12.44
C ALA A 259 24.48 -10.73 13.38
N ASP A 260 23.39 -11.39 13.75
CA ASP A 260 23.43 -12.57 14.63
C ASP A 260 24.01 -13.78 13.87
N PRO A 261 25.09 -14.42 14.36
CA PRO A 261 25.66 -15.62 13.77
C PRO A 261 24.64 -16.76 13.58
N ASP A 262 23.70 -16.93 14.51
CA ASP A 262 22.73 -18.03 14.49
C ASP A 262 21.70 -17.86 13.36
N HIS A 263 21.50 -16.62 12.91
CA HIS A 263 20.54 -16.28 11.84
C HIS A 263 21.17 -16.21 10.45
N GLN A 264 22.50 -16.35 10.30
CA GLN A 264 23.18 -16.25 9.00
C GLN A 264 22.69 -17.26 7.95
N PRO A 265 22.40 -18.54 8.28
CA PRO A 265 21.84 -19.47 7.30
C PRO A 265 20.52 -18.97 6.70
N LEU A 266 19.65 -18.36 7.53
CA LEU A 266 18.38 -17.79 7.09
C LEU A 266 18.59 -16.54 6.23
N VAL A 267 19.51 -15.65 6.63
CA VAL A 267 19.89 -14.47 5.83
C VAL A 267 20.34 -14.90 4.43
N GLN A 268 21.19 -15.91 4.34
CA GLN A 268 21.69 -16.43 3.06
C GLN A 268 20.54 -17.00 2.22
N GLN A 269 19.69 -17.84 2.80
CA GLN A 269 18.54 -18.42 2.11
C GLN A 269 17.61 -17.33 1.55
N LEU A 270 17.20 -16.37 2.37
CA LEU A 270 16.29 -15.30 1.96
C LEU A 270 16.94 -14.36 0.94
N THR A 271 18.25 -14.08 1.06
CA THR A 271 18.99 -13.31 0.07
C THR A 271 18.99 -14.01 -1.28
N THR A 272 19.26 -15.32 -1.33
CA THR A 272 19.21 -16.09 -2.58
C THR A 272 17.83 -16.04 -3.23
N GLN A 273 16.75 -16.21 -2.46
CA GLN A 273 15.39 -16.12 -2.98
C GLN A 273 15.06 -14.70 -3.49
N LEU A 274 15.49 -13.67 -2.77
CA LEU A 274 15.33 -12.27 -3.16
C LEU A 274 16.00 -11.98 -4.51
N GLU A 275 17.27 -12.36 -4.68
CA GLU A 275 17.99 -12.13 -5.93
C GLU A 275 17.40 -12.94 -7.09
N GLN A 276 16.95 -14.17 -6.85
CA GLN A 276 16.25 -14.98 -7.86
C GLN A 276 14.97 -14.32 -8.35
N HIS A 277 14.17 -13.75 -7.44
CA HIS A 277 12.95 -13.03 -7.82
C HIS A 277 13.27 -11.81 -8.70
N PHE A 278 14.20 -10.96 -8.28
CA PHE A 278 14.53 -9.78 -9.07
C PHE A 278 15.24 -10.12 -10.38
N THR A 279 16.05 -11.18 -10.44
CA THR A 279 16.64 -11.66 -11.70
C THR A 279 15.56 -12.05 -12.72
N LEU A 280 14.43 -12.60 -12.25
CA LEU A 280 13.34 -13.06 -13.11
C LEU A 280 12.44 -11.92 -13.58
N TYR A 281 12.17 -10.95 -12.72
CA TYR A 281 11.11 -9.95 -12.93
C TYR A 281 11.60 -8.51 -13.10
N GLU A 282 12.87 -8.20 -12.83
CA GLU A 282 13.35 -6.82 -12.96
C GLU A 282 13.49 -6.41 -14.43
N ASP A 283 13.15 -5.17 -14.73
CA ASP A 283 13.60 -4.50 -15.94
C ASP A 283 14.98 -3.88 -15.66
N PRO A 284 16.07 -4.36 -16.28
CA PRO A 284 17.43 -3.86 -15.99
C PRO A 284 17.62 -2.38 -16.30
N ILE A 285 16.77 -1.78 -17.15
CA ILE A 285 16.80 -0.35 -17.48
C ILE A 285 16.17 0.47 -16.35
N LYS A 286 15.18 -0.10 -15.63
CA LYS A 286 14.42 0.58 -14.57
C LYS A 286 14.76 0.11 -13.16
N SER A 287 15.70 -0.83 -13.01
CA SER A 287 16.09 -1.43 -11.73
C SER A 287 16.39 -0.37 -10.66
N GLY A 288 15.79 -0.52 -9.48
CA GLY A 288 16.02 0.37 -8.34
C GLY A 288 17.48 0.40 -7.86
N LEU A 289 18.27 -0.64 -8.19
CA LEU A 289 19.72 -0.65 -7.95
C LEU A 289 20.45 0.47 -8.69
N ARG A 290 19.86 0.96 -9.79
CA ARG A 290 20.38 2.05 -10.62
C ARG A 290 19.68 3.38 -10.36
N VAL A 291 18.90 3.51 -9.27
CA VAL A 291 18.07 4.71 -9.00
C VAL A 291 18.83 6.04 -9.09
N ARG A 292 20.15 6.06 -8.86
CA ARG A 292 20.99 7.26 -8.99
C ARG A 292 21.34 7.63 -10.43
N GLU A 293 21.28 6.66 -11.34
CA GLU A 293 21.55 6.78 -12.77
C GLU A 293 20.26 6.95 -13.59
N LEU A 294 19.10 6.61 -13.00
CA LEU A 294 17.82 6.73 -13.69
C LEU A 294 17.52 8.20 -14.05
N PRO A 295 16.95 8.44 -15.24
CA PRO A 295 16.52 9.78 -15.64
C PRO A 295 15.59 10.39 -14.60
N ARG A 296 15.84 11.64 -14.23
CA ARG A 296 14.95 12.38 -13.34
C ARG A 296 13.80 12.95 -14.16
N HIS A 297 12.57 12.68 -13.72
CA HIS A 297 11.40 13.37 -14.25
C HIS A 297 11.36 14.80 -13.74
N ASN A 298 10.76 15.71 -14.51
CA ASN A 298 10.51 17.06 -14.02
C ASN A 298 9.31 17.06 -13.05
N HIS A 299 9.28 18.00 -12.10
CA HIS A 299 8.26 18.03 -11.04
C HIS A 299 6.84 18.41 -11.52
N THR A 300 6.69 18.81 -12.78
CA THR A 300 5.44 19.30 -13.38
C THR A 300 4.76 18.26 -14.29
N GLU A 301 5.56 17.44 -14.96
CA GLU A 301 5.17 16.45 -15.95
C GLU A 301 6.04 15.21 -15.70
N ALA A 302 5.55 14.30 -14.85
CA ALA A 302 6.30 13.11 -14.42
C ALA A 302 6.71 12.18 -15.60
N TRP A 303 6.11 12.35 -16.78
CA TRP A 303 6.43 11.65 -18.02
C TRP A 303 7.50 12.35 -18.88
N ARG A 304 7.92 13.58 -18.54
CA ARG A 304 9.00 14.29 -19.23
C ARG A 304 10.27 14.28 -18.40
N LEU A 305 11.38 13.95 -19.05
CA LEU A 305 12.70 13.98 -18.44
C LEU A 305 13.15 15.43 -18.22
N LEU A 306 13.96 15.67 -17.20
CA LEU A 306 14.73 16.91 -17.11
C LEU A 306 15.70 16.96 -18.30
N GLU A 307 15.61 18.03 -19.10
CA GLU A 307 16.61 18.37 -20.11
C GLU A 307 17.97 18.67 -19.46
#